data_AF-A0AAV3UAR1-F1
#
_entry.id   AF-A0AAV3UAR1-F1
#
_cell.length_a   1.000
_cell.length_b   1.000
_cell.length_c   1.000
_cell.angle_alpha   90.00
_cell.angle_beta   90.00
_cell.angle_gamma   90.00
#
_symmetry.space_group_name_H-M   'P 1'
#
loop_
_entity.id
_entity.type
_entity.pdbx_description
1 polymer ?
#
loop_
_entity_poly.entity_id
_entity_poly.type
_entity_poly.pdbx_seq_one_letter_code
_entity_poly.pdbx_strand_id
1 'polypeptide(L)'
;MDSMTENSTTIARRQFVKATIASTAILGGVSSAGAAQQDGNSQFAIEQDGNCIPIKPLSMSGLPIEEFYDYRTPDTDPMSYKYASFGTESLQRDDTSLLFLYDGPKGLSLVMIHDKLDSDGGGAVSFRITNLPVQGKFVVKDDEYDGSTNRDTFDYSKHRDWNGKETANATIHWTWQGGRSDGAVYRGLGNDFEFTIHPQFNEQALLSDEGGEYSGEVNKWEVLSGDPNNPTRTKLKMNKEVKITSSSCDSGTTTETAGNKTANGGGEGTGTKTTSNPSDVNSDGGQSFFAKLWDGISSILNSVVSFFTNLF
;
A
#
# COMPACT_ATOMS: atom_id res chain seq x y z
N MET A 1 -2.25 -63.67 -47.53
CA MET A 1 -1.65 -63.58 -46.19
C MET A 1 -1.70 -62.11 -45.82
N ASP A 2 -2.83 -61.69 -45.25
CA ASP A 2 -3.08 -60.30 -44.85
C ASP A 2 -2.96 -60.17 -43.33
N SER A 3 -2.44 -59.02 -42.92
CA SER A 3 -2.04 -58.66 -41.57
C SER A 3 -2.84 -57.46 -41.07
N MET A 4 -2.90 -57.36 -39.74
CA MET A 4 -3.11 -56.18 -38.89
C MET A 4 -4.53 -55.90 -38.35
N THR A 5 -4.68 -56.31 -37.07
CA THR A 5 -5.01 -55.49 -35.88
C THR A 5 -5.85 -54.21 -36.02
N GLU A 6 -6.95 -54.13 -35.26
CA GLU A 6 -7.04 -53.44 -33.96
C GLU A 6 -8.42 -53.72 -33.33
N ASN A 7 -8.48 -53.84 -32.00
CA ASN A 7 -9.77 -53.70 -31.30
C ASN A 7 -9.59 -52.99 -29.96
N SER A 8 -10.50 -52.05 -29.73
CA SER A 8 -10.57 -51.05 -28.68
C SER A 8 -10.91 -51.66 -27.30
N THR A 9 -10.42 -51.07 -26.21
CA THR A 9 -11.17 -51.04 -24.94
C THR A 9 -10.63 -49.99 -23.95
N THR A 10 -11.58 -49.22 -23.42
CA THR A 10 -11.49 -48.16 -22.43
C THR A 10 -11.05 -48.66 -21.05
N ILE A 11 -10.12 -47.94 -20.41
CA ILE A 11 -9.63 -48.22 -19.06
C ILE A 11 -10.40 -47.38 -18.04
N ALA A 12 -11.14 -48.06 -17.17
CA ALA A 12 -11.59 -47.54 -15.88
C ALA A 12 -10.89 -48.34 -14.78
N ARG A 13 -10.24 -47.66 -13.80
CA ARG A 13 -10.05 -48.15 -12.41
C ARG A 13 -9.18 -47.23 -11.54
N ARG A 14 -9.62 -47.10 -10.26
CA ARG A 14 -8.83 -47.11 -8.99
C ARG A 14 -8.20 -45.76 -8.53
N GLN A 15 -8.22 -45.31 -7.26
CA GLN A 15 -8.78 -45.78 -5.97
C GLN A 15 -9.02 -44.57 -5.03
N PHE A 16 -10.02 -44.70 -4.15
CA PHE A 16 -10.19 -43.88 -2.94
C PHE A 16 -9.60 -44.66 -1.75
N VAL A 17 -8.65 -44.08 -1.01
CA VAL A 17 -8.17 -44.65 0.26
C VAL A 17 -8.75 -43.83 1.40
N LYS A 18 -9.60 -44.47 2.21
CA LYS A 18 -10.06 -43.98 3.50
C LYS A 18 -9.06 -44.45 4.56
N ALA A 19 -8.45 -43.53 5.29
CA ALA A 19 -7.69 -43.85 6.50
C ALA A 19 -8.56 -43.55 7.73
N THR A 20 -8.88 -44.60 8.49
CA THR A 20 -9.65 -44.55 9.73
C THR A 20 -8.71 -44.30 10.91
N ILE A 21 -9.11 -43.36 11.76
CA ILE A 21 -8.47 -42.97 13.02
C ILE A 21 -8.55 -44.11 14.04
N ALA A 22 -7.41 -44.48 14.64
CA ALA A 22 -7.36 -45.33 15.82
C ALA A 22 -6.73 -44.55 16.98
N SER A 23 -7.59 -44.17 17.93
CA SER A 23 -7.24 -43.43 19.14
C SER A 23 -6.55 -44.34 20.16
N THR A 24 -5.33 -43.98 20.57
CA THR A 24 -4.72 -44.47 21.82
C THR A 24 -4.26 -43.28 22.64
N ALA A 25 -4.86 -43.12 23.82
CA ALA A 25 -4.52 -42.09 24.79
C ALA A 25 -3.30 -42.55 25.62
N ILE A 26 -2.23 -41.77 25.59
CA ILE A 26 -1.18 -41.79 26.61
C ILE A 26 -0.97 -40.35 27.08
N LEU A 27 -1.17 -40.14 28.38
CA LEU A 27 -0.88 -38.92 29.12
C LEU A 27 0.63 -38.70 29.18
N GLY A 28 1.10 -37.57 28.65
CA GLY A 28 2.50 -37.14 28.73
C GLY A 28 2.64 -35.78 28.07
N GLY A 29 2.68 -34.73 28.88
CA GLY A 29 2.79 -33.35 28.42
C GLY A 29 4.06 -33.15 27.59
N VAL A 30 3.87 -32.84 26.31
CA VAL A 30 4.88 -32.23 25.47
C VAL A 30 4.29 -30.91 25.03
N SER A 31 4.95 -29.84 25.45
CA SER A 31 4.62 -28.46 25.16
C SER A 31 4.22 -28.34 23.69
N SER A 32 2.96 -27.93 23.46
CA SER A 32 2.59 -27.31 22.20
C SER A 32 3.45 -26.06 22.06
N ALA A 33 4.64 -26.23 21.48
CA ALA A 33 5.32 -25.13 20.82
C ALA A 33 4.30 -24.64 19.80
N GLY A 34 3.63 -23.54 20.12
CA GLY A 34 2.89 -22.80 19.13
C GLY A 34 3.86 -22.64 17.98
N ALA A 35 3.49 -23.15 16.81
CA ALA A 35 4.10 -22.68 15.59
C ALA A 35 3.88 -21.17 15.62
N ALA A 36 4.90 -20.43 16.03
CA ALA A 36 4.98 -19.02 15.71
C ALA A 36 4.80 -19.02 14.20
N GLN A 37 3.64 -18.53 13.77
CA GLN A 37 3.41 -18.20 12.39
C GLN A 37 4.56 -17.29 12.04
N GLN A 38 5.52 -17.83 11.29
CA GLN A 38 6.66 -17.10 10.80
C GLN A 38 6.06 -16.07 9.85
N ASP A 39 5.74 -14.91 10.40
CA ASP A 39 5.25 -13.78 9.64
C ASP A 39 6.31 -13.55 8.57
N GLY A 40 5.89 -13.69 7.30
CA GLY A 40 6.80 -13.76 6.17
C GLY A 40 7.77 -12.58 6.26
N ASN A 41 9.06 -12.87 6.42
CA ASN A 41 10.09 -11.88 6.66
C ASN A 41 9.90 -10.74 5.64
N SER A 42 9.51 -9.55 6.10
CA SER A 42 9.19 -8.44 5.21
C SER A 42 10.45 -8.13 4.40
N GLN A 43 10.38 -8.36 3.08
CA GLN A 43 11.53 -8.21 2.19
C GLN A 43 11.87 -6.76 1.90
N PHE A 44 10.99 -5.82 2.28
CA PHE A 44 11.18 -4.40 2.04
C PHE A 44 11.27 -3.66 3.36
N ALA A 45 11.99 -2.54 3.33
CA ALA A 45 12.10 -1.67 4.48
C ALA A 45 12.07 -0.19 4.07
N ILE A 46 11.60 0.62 5.01
CA ILE A 46 11.85 2.06 5.02
C ILE A 46 12.86 2.38 6.10
N GLU A 47 13.88 3.15 5.75
CA GLU A 47 14.80 3.74 6.71
C GLU A 47 14.54 5.24 6.82
N GLN A 48 14.39 5.72 8.07
CA GLN A 48 14.30 7.14 8.37
C GLN A 48 14.93 7.45 9.72
N ASP A 49 15.87 8.40 9.74
CA ASP A 49 16.52 8.87 10.96
C ASP A 49 17.16 7.73 11.77
N GLY A 50 17.76 6.76 11.07
CA GLY A 50 18.38 5.55 11.64
C GLY A 50 17.40 4.45 12.07
N ASN A 51 16.09 4.67 11.96
CA ASN A 51 15.08 3.65 12.26
C ASN A 51 14.76 2.85 10.99
N CYS A 52 14.79 1.53 11.08
CA CYS A 52 14.34 0.64 10.03
C CYS A 52 12.92 0.13 10.32
N ILE A 53 12.02 0.31 9.36
CA ILE A 53 10.61 -0.05 9.44
C ILE A 53 10.34 -1.14 8.39
N PRO A 54 10.00 -2.39 8.79
CA PRO A 54 9.68 -3.45 7.84
C PRO A 54 8.35 -3.17 7.13
N ILE A 55 8.34 -3.34 5.81
CA ILE A 55 7.18 -3.11 4.95
C ILE A 55 6.75 -4.40 4.25
N LYS A 56 5.49 -4.76 4.46
CA LYS A 56 4.77 -5.74 3.66
C LYS A 56 3.91 -4.98 2.65
N PRO A 57 4.10 -5.17 1.34
CA PRO A 57 3.29 -4.49 0.35
C PRO A 57 1.82 -4.81 0.52
N LEU A 58 0.98 -3.82 0.24
CA LEU A 58 -0.45 -3.98 0.10
C LEU A 58 -0.75 -4.76 -1.19
N SER A 59 -1.82 -5.56 -1.19
CA SER A 59 -2.26 -6.28 -2.39
C SER A 59 -3.74 -6.61 -2.31
N MET A 60 -4.43 -6.50 -3.43
CA MET A 60 -5.86 -6.84 -3.56
C MET A 60 -6.04 -7.88 -4.65
N SER A 61 -5.94 -9.18 -4.33
CA SER A 61 -6.27 -10.32 -5.22
C SER A 61 -6.05 -10.11 -6.74
N GLY A 62 -4.84 -9.68 -7.13
CA GLY A 62 -4.46 -9.50 -8.54
C GLY A 62 -5.03 -8.25 -9.23
N LEU A 63 -5.67 -7.34 -8.49
CA LEU A 63 -6.17 -6.06 -8.99
C LEU A 63 -4.99 -5.19 -9.46
N PRO A 64 -5.00 -4.66 -10.69
CA PRO A 64 -4.01 -3.70 -11.16
C PRO A 64 -3.97 -2.45 -10.29
N ILE A 65 -2.80 -1.84 -10.12
CA ILE A 65 -2.67 -0.66 -9.24
C ILE A 65 -3.42 0.57 -9.80
N GLU A 66 -3.57 0.71 -11.12
CA GLU A 66 -4.39 1.79 -11.70
C GLU A 66 -5.85 1.66 -11.26
N GLU A 67 -6.36 0.43 -11.20
CA GLU A 67 -7.74 0.13 -10.77
C GLU A 67 -7.88 0.21 -9.24
N PHE A 68 -6.85 -0.15 -8.49
CA PHE A 68 -6.83 0.06 -7.03
C PHE A 68 -6.76 1.55 -6.66
N TYR A 69 -6.00 2.34 -7.42
CA TYR A 69 -5.94 3.79 -7.21
C TYR A 69 -7.23 4.47 -7.69
N ASP A 70 -7.78 4.06 -8.84
CA ASP A 70 -9.03 4.56 -9.41
C ASP A 70 -9.07 6.09 -9.41
N TYR A 71 -8.12 6.69 -10.16
CA TYR A 71 -8.08 8.14 -10.35
C TYR A 71 -9.22 8.56 -11.26
N ARG A 72 -10.09 9.43 -10.75
CA ARG A 72 -11.22 9.95 -11.51
C ARG A 72 -11.13 11.46 -11.63
N THR A 73 -11.61 11.95 -12.76
CA THR A 73 -11.76 13.38 -13.07
C THR A 73 -13.16 13.60 -13.64
N PRO A 74 -13.65 14.86 -13.74
CA PRO A 74 -14.88 15.17 -14.45
C PRO A 74 -14.91 14.69 -15.91
N ASP A 75 -13.75 14.44 -16.52
CA ASP A 75 -13.66 13.94 -17.90
C ASP A 75 -13.80 12.42 -17.98
N THR A 76 -13.29 11.68 -16.99
CA THR A 76 -13.34 10.20 -16.98
C THR A 76 -14.56 9.66 -16.26
N ASP A 77 -15.09 10.39 -15.28
CA ASP A 77 -16.34 10.12 -14.59
C ASP A 77 -17.11 11.44 -14.42
N PRO A 78 -18.01 11.79 -15.34
CA PRO A 78 -18.74 13.07 -15.31
C PRO A 78 -19.61 13.29 -14.06
N MET A 79 -19.88 12.22 -13.30
CA MET A 79 -20.57 12.32 -12.01
C MET A 79 -19.60 12.60 -10.85
N SER A 80 -18.30 12.33 -11.05
CA SER A 80 -17.21 12.79 -10.19
C SER A 80 -16.85 14.23 -10.56
N TYR A 81 -17.41 15.20 -9.84
CA TYR A 81 -16.98 16.60 -9.92
C TYR A 81 -15.59 16.86 -9.29
N LYS A 82 -14.78 15.80 -9.14
CA LYS A 82 -13.58 15.78 -8.31
C LYS A 82 -12.43 15.08 -9.03
N TYR A 83 -11.24 15.54 -8.70
CA TYR A 83 -9.96 14.99 -9.13
C TYR A 83 -9.37 14.32 -7.89
N ALA A 84 -9.40 12.99 -7.83
CA ALA A 84 -9.01 12.24 -6.64
C ALA A 84 -8.86 10.74 -6.90
N SER A 85 -8.21 10.05 -5.96
CA SER A 85 -8.17 8.60 -5.88
C SER A 85 -9.43 8.08 -5.17
N PHE A 86 -10.33 7.42 -5.89
CA PHE A 86 -11.57 6.86 -5.32
C PHE A 86 -11.36 5.47 -4.73
N GLY A 87 -10.47 4.67 -5.32
CA GLY A 87 -10.24 3.29 -4.93
C GLY A 87 -9.52 3.16 -3.58
N THR A 88 -8.91 4.25 -3.11
CA THR A 88 -8.15 4.29 -1.85
C THR A 88 -8.84 5.08 -0.74
N GLU A 89 -10.11 5.47 -0.90
CA GLU A 89 -10.87 6.27 0.07
C GLU A 89 -10.79 5.70 1.51
N SER A 90 -10.85 4.38 1.66
CA SER A 90 -10.74 3.70 2.96
C SER A 90 -9.37 3.82 3.64
N LEU A 91 -8.33 4.15 2.88
CA LEU A 91 -6.97 4.35 3.37
C LEU A 91 -6.68 5.81 3.72
N GLN A 92 -7.34 6.73 3.05
CA GLN A 92 -7.12 8.17 3.17
C GLN A 92 -7.53 8.72 4.55
N ARG A 93 -6.90 9.83 4.93
CA ARG A 93 -7.17 10.55 6.18
C ARG A 93 -6.93 12.04 5.95
N ASP A 94 -7.76 12.87 6.58
CA ASP A 94 -7.64 14.32 6.52
C ASP A 94 -6.22 14.76 6.92
N ASP A 95 -5.69 15.76 6.21
CA ASP A 95 -4.39 16.39 6.43
C ASP A 95 -3.19 15.41 6.42
N THR A 96 -3.33 14.27 5.73
CA THR A 96 -2.36 13.17 5.79
C THR A 96 -1.80 12.81 4.42
N SER A 97 -0.48 12.79 4.29
CA SER A 97 0.19 12.14 3.16
C SER A 97 0.49 10.67 3.47
N LEU A 98 0.24 9.80 2.52
CA LEU A 98 0.40 8.35 2.62
C LEU A 98 1.43 7.85 1.61
N LEU A 99 2.27 6.92 2.07
CA LEU A 99 3.16 6.13 1.23
C LEU A 99 2.86 4.65 1.43
N PHE A 100 2.92 3.87 0.35
CA PHE A 100 3.00 2.41 0.48
C PHE A 100 3.55 1.74 -0.77
N LEU A 101 3.96 0.49 -0.59
CA LEU A 101 4.25 -0.42 -1.69
C LEU A 101 2.99 -1.23 -2.01
N TYR A 102 2.71 -1.41 -3.30
CA TYR A 102 1.61 -2.23 -3.78
C TYR A 102 2.13 -3.36 -4.67
N ASP A 103 1.78 -4.60 -4.33
CA ASP A 103 2.08 -5.79 -5.10
C ASP A 103 0.88 -6.16 -5.98
N GLY A 104 1.02 -5.89 -7.28
CA GLY A 104 0.01 -6.12 -8.30
C GLY A 104 0.48 -7.05 -9.42
N PRO A 105 -0.41 -7.39 -10.38
CA PRO A 105 -0.12 -8.37 -11.43
C PRO A 105 1.02 -7.95 -12.38
N LYS A 106 1.39 -6.67 -12.38
CA LYS A 106 2.48 -6.10 -13.21
C LYS A 106 3.71 -5.73 -12.36
N GLY A 107 3.84 -6.32 -11.17
CA GLY A 107 4.94 -6.12 -10.25
C GLY A 107 4.74 -4.97 -9.26
N LEU A 108 5.77 -4.75 -8.46
CA LEU A 108 5.78 -3.82 -7.33
C LEU A 108 5.70 -2.35 -7.80
N SER A 109 4.85 -1.58 -7.11
CA SER A 109 4.66 -0.15 -7.33
C SER A 109 4.83 0.64 -6.02
N LEU A 110 5.37 1.86 -6.10
CA LEU A 110 5.27 2.88 -5.06
C LEU A 110 3.98 3.68 -5.30
N VAL A 111 3.22 3.88 -4.23
CA VAL A 111 1.99 4.69 -4.24
C VAL A 111 2.15 5.84 -3.27
N MET A 112 1.79 7.03 -3.73
CA MET A 112 1.77 8.29 -2.99
C MET A 112 0.37 8.85 -3.08
N ILE A 113 -0.21 9.21 -1.93
CA ILE A 113 -1.52 9.88 -1.86
C ILE A 113 -1.40 11.03 -0.86
N HIS A 114 -2.05 12.14 -1.16
CA HIS A 114 -2.10 13.34 -0.35
C HIS A 114 -3.55 13.67 0.00
N ASP A 115 -3.81 13.75 1.30
CA ASP A 115 -5.09 14.08 1.89
C ASP A 115 -6.20 13.04 1.59
N LYS A 116 -7.44 13.42 1.85
CA LYS A 116 -8.62 12.57 1.71
C LYS A 116 -9.65 13.20 0.79
N LEU A 117 -10.24 12.37 -0.05
CA LEU A 117 -11.47 12.70 -0.75
C LEU A 117 -12.52 13.21 0.24
N ASP A 118 -13.17 14.31 -0.13
CA ASP A 118 -14.16 15.00 0.70
C ASP A 118 -13.60 15.61 2.01
N SER A 119 -12.27 15.77 2.14
CA SER A 119 -11.67 16.57 3.22
C SER A 119 -12.02 18.06 3.06
N ASP A 120 -12.01 18.78 4.17
CA ASP A 120 -12.05 20.25 4.13
C ASP A 120 -10.62 20.78 3.97
N GLY A 121 -10.41 21.66 3.00
CA GLY A 121 -9.10 22.31 2.79
C GLY A 121 -8.23 21.64 1.72
N GLY A 122 -7.36 22.43 1.11
CA GLY A 122 -6.41 21.99 0.11
C GLY A 122 -5.05 21.63 0.72
N GLY A 123 -4.02 21.69 -0.11
CA GLY A 123 -2.65 21.56 0.38
C GLY A 123 -1.62 21.56 -0.72
N ALA A 124 -0.36 21.46 -0.32
CA ALA A 124 0.77 21.35 -1.24
C ALA A 124 1.84 20.41 -0.68
N VAL A 125 2.37 19.55 -1.55
CA VAL A 125 3.48 18.64 -1.25
C VAL A 125 4.47 18.66 -2.41
N SER A 126 5.75 18.53 -2.09
CA SER A 126 6.80 18.38 -3.10
C SER A 126 7.73 17.25 -2.71
N PHE A 127 7.86 16.25 -3.57
CA PHE A 127 8.79 15.15 -3.39
C PHE A 127 9.87 15.20 -4.46
N ARG A 128 11.13 15.23 -4.02
CA ARG A 128 12.27 14.89 -4.85
C ARG A 128 12.66 13.45 -4.58
N ILE A 129 12.60 12.59 -5.59
CA ILE A 129 12.92 11.17 -5.51
C ILE A 129 14.21 10.90 -6.28
N THR A 130 15.20 10.31 -5.62
CA THR A 130 16.49 9.98 -6.22
C THR A 130 16.76 8.50 -6.28
N ASN A 131 17.51 8.08 -7.32
CA ASN A 131 17.87 6.68 -7.58
C ASN A 131 16.66 5.76 -7.83
N LEU A 132 15.60 6.29 -8.45
CA LEU A 132 14.48 5.46 -8.88
C LEU A 132 14.94 4.37 -9.88
N PRO A 133 14.34 3.16 -9.81
CA PRO A 133 14.60 2.10 -10.78
C PRO A 133 14.29 2.53 -12.22
N VAL A 134 15.29 2.57 -13.09
CA VAL A 134 15.21 3.21 -14.43
C VAL A 134 14.21 2.59 -15.40
N GLN A 135 13.79 1.35 -15.15
CA GLN A 135 12.78 0.63 -15.94
C GLN A 135 11.35 0.95 -15.51
N GLY A 136 11.17 1.61 -14.37
CA GLY A 136 9.87 2.01 -13.89
C GLY A 136 9.32 3.25 -14.61
N LYS A 137 8.05 3.53 -14.34
CA LYS A 137 7.32 4.67 -14.90
C LYS A 137 6.18 5.10 -13.99
N PHE A 138 5.82 6.39 -14.06
CA PHE A 138 4.55 6.85 -13.53
C PHE A 138 3.41 6.30 -14.39
N VAL A 139 2.50 5.58 -13.75
CA VAL A 139 1.32 4.93 -14.36
C VAL A 139 0.02 5.59 -13.94
N VAL A 140 0.07 6.35 -12.86
CA VAL A 140 -0.94 7.33 -12.46
C VAL A 140 -0.18 8.60 -12.10
N LYS A 141 -0.68 9.71 -12.62
CA LYS A 141 -0.29 11.07 -12.24
C LYS A 141 -1.60 11.81 -12.08
N ASP A 142 -1.85 12.33 -10.90
CA ASP A 142 -2.96 13.23 -10.72
C ASP A 142 -2.68 14.51 -11.53
N ASP A 143 -3.75 15.21 -11.89
CA ASP A 143 -3.75 16.36 -12.80
C ASP A 143 -3.09 16.18 -14.20
N GLU A 144 -2.99 14.96 -14.75
CA GLU A 144 -2.55 14.76 -16.16
C GLU A 144 -3.67 15.09 -17.19
N TYR A 145 -4.02 16.37 -17.33
CA TYR A 145 -4.98 16.88 -18.33
C TYR A 145 -4.70 18.31 -18.81
N ASP A 146 -5.29 18.68 -19.95
CA ASP A 146 -5.19 20.03 -20.52
C ASP A 146 -6.23 20.97 -19.87
N GLY A 147 -5.85 21.70 -18.81
CA GLY A 147 -6.75 22.64 -18.15
C GLY A 147 -6.02 23.63 -17.26
N SER A 148 -6.62 24.80 -17.01
CA SER A 148 -6.04 25.83 -16.12
C SER A 148 -5.98 25.43 -14.64
N THR A 149 -6.65 24.33 -14.29
CA THR A 149 -6.61 23.72 -12.96
C THR A 149 -5.56 22.63 -12.84
N ASN A 150 -4.89 22.24 -13.94
CA ASN A 150 -3.73 21.37 -13.86
C ASN A 150 -2.57 22.18 -13.27
N ARG A 151 -2.29 21.95 -11.98
CA ARG A 151 -1.22 22.65 -11.25
C ARG A 151 -0.01 21.77 -11.01
N ASP A 152 -0.19 20.46 -11.04
CA ASP A 152 0.87 19.53 -10.73
C ASP A 152 1.98 19.56 -11.78
N THR A 153 3.20 19.33 -11.30
CA THR A 153 4.35 19.24 -12.18
C THR A 153 5.11 17.96 -11.91
N PHE A 154 5.40 17.24 -12.99
CA PHE A 154 6.09 15.96 -12.97
C PHE A 154 7.35 16.06 -13.83
N ASP A 155 8.50 16.31 -13.20
CA ASP A 155 9.80 16.21 -13.85
C ASP A 155 10.40 14.83 -13.58
N TYR A 156 10.64 14.07 -14.64
CA TYR A 156 11.31 12.76 -14.59
C TYR A 156 12.49 12.75 -15.55
N SER A 157 13.67 12.45 -15.02
CA SER A 157 14.91 12.44 -15.78
C SER A 157 15.67 11.13 -15.61
N LYS A 158 16.22 10.63 -16.71
CA LYS A 158 17.16 9.52 -16.73
C LYS A 158 18.55 10.06 -17.01
N HIS A 159 19.52 9.58 -16.26
CA HIS A 159 20.93 9.89 -16.44
C HIS A 159 21.69 8.59 -16.67
N ARG A 160 22.75 8.67 -17.48
CA ARG A 160 23.69 7.58 -17.71
C ARG A 160 25.09 8.08 -17.39
N ASP A 161 25.80 7.39 -16.52
CA ASP A 161 27.18 7.72 -16.20
C ASP A 161 28.14 7.23 -17.30
N TRP A 162 29.43 7.56 -17.14
CA TRP A 162 30.47 7.18 -18.10
C TRP A 162 30.70 5.65 -18.20
N ASN A 163 30.28 4.89 -17.18
CA ASN A 163 30.33 3.43 -17.16
C ASN A 163 29.08 2.79 -17.78
N GLY A 164 28.13 3.60 -18.27
CA GLY A 164 26.87 3.13 -18.81
C GLY A 164 25.82 2.77 -17.76
N LYS A 165 26.08 3.00 -16.46
CA LYS A 165 25.10 2.80 -15.39
C LYS A 165 24.03 3.88 -15.50
N GLU A 166 22.77 3.45 -15.55
CA GLU A 166 21.64 4.37 -15.58
C GLU A 166 21.09 4.62 -14.17
N THR A 167 20.63 5.85 -13.93
CA THR A 167 19.92 6.28 -12.73
C THR A 167 18.73 7.13 -13.14
N ALA A 168 17.62 7.08 -12.41
CA ALA A 168 16.49 7.97 -12.64
C ALA A 168 16.19 8.80 -11.39
N ASN A 169 15.74 10.03 -11.62
CA ASN A 169 15.25 10.93 -10.58
C ASN A 169 13.88 11.46 -10.99
N ALA A 170 13.06 11.81 -10.00
CA ALA A 170 11.82 12.52 -10.21
C ALA A 170 11.74 13.71 -9.25
N THR A 171 11.21 14.83 -9.70
CA THR A 171 10.77 15.92 -8.84
C THR A 171 9.30 16.17 -9.16
N ILE A 172 8.46 16.04 -8.15
CA ILE A 172 7.02 16.14 -8.32
C ILE A 172 6.50 17.16 -7.32
N HIS A 173 5.65 18.05 -7.80
CA HIS A 173 4.98 19.06 -7.00
C HIS A 173 3.48 18.91 -7.20
N TRP A 174 2.77 18.79 -6.08
CA TRP A 174 1.32 18.62 -6.01
C TRP A 174 0.69 19.81 -5.32
N THR A 175 -0.49 20.23 -5.79
CA THR A 175 -1.39 21.07 -5.02
C THR A 175 -2.84 20.80 -5.36
N TRP A 176 -3.67 20.68 -4.32
CA TRP A 176 -5.08 20.34 -4.48
C TRP A 176 -5.97 21.33 -3.74
N GLN A 177 -7.23 21.34 -4.15
CA GLN A 177 -8.30 22.11 -3.51
C GLN A 177 -9.02 21.28 -2.46
N GLY A 178 -9.78 21.97 -1.61
CA GLY A 178 -10.76 21.34 -0.72
C GLY A 178 -11.62 20.27 -1.39
N GLY A 179 -11.75 19.14 -0.71
CA GLY A 179 -12.59 18.02 -1.12
C GLY A 179 -11.99 17.12 -2.19
N ARG A 180 -10.70 17.28 -2.49
CA ARG A 180 -9.92 16.47 -3.44
C ARG A 180 -8.79 15.73 -2.71
N SER A 181 -8.24 14.72 -3.38
CA SER A 181 -6.96 14.12 -2.98
C SER A 181 -6.00 14.26 -4.15
N ASP A 182 -4.72 14.16 -3.87
CA ASP A 182 -3.68 14.21 -4.89
C ASP A 182 -2.73 13.01 -4.79
N GLY A 183 -1.84 12.82 -5.74
CA GLY A 183 -0.84 11.77 -5.67
C GLY A 183 -0.32 11.24 -7.00
N ALA A 184 0.34 10.09 -6.91
CA ALA A 184 0.89 9.39 -8.06
C ALA A 184 1.23 7.93 -7.75
N VAL A 185 1.34 7.15 -8.82
CA VAL A 185 1.83 5.76 -8.75
C VAL A 185 3.03 5.60 -9.65
N TYR A 186 4.14 5.12 -9.09
CA TYR A 186 5.33 4.70 -9.82
C TYR A 186 5.42 3.17 -9.85
N ARG A 187 5.26 2.55 -11.01
CA ARG A 187 5.37 1.09 -11.18
C ARG A 187 6.72 0.69 -11.72
N GLY A 188 7.19 -0.49 -11.32
CA GLY A 188 8.36 -1.13 -11.91
C GLY A 188 9.58 -0.98 -11.03
N LEU A 189 9.41 -1.13 -9.71
CA LEU A 189 10.51 -1.06 -8.76
C LEU A 189 11.50 -2.23 -8.91
N GLY A 190 11.06 -3.36 -9.47
CA GLY A 190 11.87 -4.56 -9.61
C GLY A 190 12.06 -5.29 -8.27
N ASN A 191 13.00 -6.24 -8.25
CA ASN A 191 13.28 -7.07 -7.08
C ASN A 191 14.47 -6.56 -6.25
N ASP A 192 15.31 -5.70 -6.83
CA ASP A 192 16.46 -5.09 -6.19
C ASP A 192 16.41 -3.59 -6.44
N PHE A 193 16.17 -2.82 -5.39
CA PHE A 193 16.08 -1.37 -5.46
C PHE A 193 16.46 -0.70 -4.15
N GLU A 194 16.96 0.51 -4.28
CA GLU A 194 17.11 1.48 -3.19
C GLU A 194 16.88 2.87 -3.78
N PHE A 195 15.94 3.62 -3.22
CA PHE A 195 15.70 5.01 -3.62
C PHE A 195 15.34 5.86 -2.40
N THR A 196 15.44 7.17 -2.55
CA THR A 196 15.22 8.13 -1.45
C THR A 196 14.19 9.16 -1.86
N ILE A 197 13.22 9.43 -0.98
CA ILE A 197 12.25 10.51 -1.12
C ILE A 197 12.66 11.62 -0.15
N HIS A 198 12.92 12.80 -0.67
CA HIS A 198 13.14 14.01 0.10
C HIS A 198 11.83 14.83 0.10
N PRO A 199 11.12 14.90 1.24
CA PRO A 199 9.85 15.58 1.30
C PRO A 199 9.99 17.07 1.59
N GLN A 200 9.05 17.84 1.05
CA GLN A 200 8.75 19.20 1.47
C GLN A 200 7.22 19.33 1.55
N PHE A 201 6.72 19.73 2.72
CA PHE A 201 5.28 19.88 2.97
C PHE A 201 4.95 21.34 3.27
N ASN A 202 3.71 21.74 3.03
CA ASN A 202 3.15 23.04 3.39
C ASN A 202 4.04 24.16 2.82
N GLU A 203 4.38 25.19 3.60
CA GLU A 203 5.23 26.33 3.18
C GLU A 203 6.58 25.95 2.54
N GLN A 204 7.05 24.70 2.72
CA GLN A 204 8.28 24.22 2.08
C GLN A 204 8.04 23.66 0.67
N ALA A 205 6.80 23.28 0.36
CA ALA A 205 6.41 22.78 -0.95
C ALA A 205 6.37 23.93 -1.97
N LEU A 206 6.75 23.63 -3.21
CA LEU A 206 6.91 24.64 -4.27
C LEU A 206 5.60 25.37 -4.59
N LEU A 207 4.47 24.65 -4.53
CA LEU A 207 3.15 25.17 -4.91
C LEU A 207 2.34 25.69 -3.72
N SER A 208 2.97 25.92 -2.57
CA SER A 208 2.28 26.33 -1.34
C SER A 208 1.70 27.75 -1.38
N ASP A 209 2.22 28.60 -2.26
CA ASP A 209 1.80 30.00 -2.38
C ASP A 209 0.57 30.21 -3.29
N GLU A 210 -0.04 29.16 -3.84
CA GLU A 210 -1.28 29.28 -4.66
C GLU A 210 -2.43 29.92 -3.86
N GLY A 211 -2.54 29.61 -2.56
CA GLY A 211 -3.50 30.20 -1.64
C GLY A 211 -4.98 29.96 -2.03
N GLY A 212 -5.89 30.71 -1.41
CA GLY A 212 -7.32 30.64 -1.70
C GLY A 212 -7.90 29.23 -1.51
N GLU A 213 -8.51 28.69 -2.56
CA GLU A 213 -9.12 27.35 -2.57
C GLU A 213 -8.11 26.18 -2.44
N TYR A 214 -6.82 26.44 -2.64
CA TYR A 214 -5.72 25.49 -2.46
C TYR A 214 -5.13 25.54 -1.03
N SER A 215 -5.63 26.44 -0.18
CA SER A 215 -5.12 26.59 1.19
C SER A 215 -5.48 25.39 2.05
N GLY A 216 -4.48 24.85 2.75
CA GLY A 216 -4.63 23.85 3.80
C GLY A 216 -3.26 23.32 4.21
N GLU A 217 -3.25 22.37 5.15
CA GLU A 217 -2.02 21.87 5.75
C GLU A 217 -2.00 20.34 5.81
N VAL A 218 -0.88 19.75 5.42
CA VAL A 218 -0.58 18.36 5.75
C VAL A 218 0.14 18.34 7.11
N ASN A 219 -0.44 17.64 8.09
CA ASN A 219 0.09 17.54 9.45
C ASN A 219 0.65 16.14 9.78
N LYS A 220 0.37 15.15 8.92
CA LYS A 220 0.85 13.77 9.08
C LYS A 220 1.43 13.24 7.78
N TRP A 221 2.46 12.44 7.92
CA TRP A 221 2.99 11.60 6.86
C TRP A 221 3.11 10.18 7.41
N GLU A 222 2.51 9.21 6.74
CA GLU A 222 2.43 7.83 7.20
C GLU A 222 2.88 6.88 6.09
N VAL A 223 3.53 5.78 6.46
CA VAL A 223 3.66 4.61 5.61
C VAL A 223 2.65 3.53 6.02
N LEU A 224 2.02 2.91 5.02
CA LEU A 224 1.11 1.77 5.20
C LEU A 224 1.81 0.45 4.86
N SER A 225 1.47 -0.60 5.61
CA SER A 225 2.03 -1.95 5.47
C SER A 225 0.98 -3.01 5.81
N GLY A 226 0.94 -4.11 5.07
CA GLY A 226 0.12 -5.27 5.39
C GLY A 226 -1.22 -5.35 4.64
N ASP A 227 -2.32 -5.54 5.38
CA ASP A 227 -3.66 -5.77 4.81
C ASP A 227 -4.30 -4.44 4.35
N PRO A 228 -4.77 -4.32 3.10
CA PRO A 228 -5.43 -3.09 2.63
C PRO A 228 -6.72 -2.73 3.35
N ASN A 229 -7.39 -3.68 4.01
CA ASN A 229 -8.61 -3.37 4.77
C ASN A 229 -8.30 -2.87 6.19
N ASN A 230 -7.10 -3.16 6.70
CA ASN A 230 -6.67 -2.74 8.02
C ASN A 230 -5.12 -2.66 8.08
N PRO A 231 -4.52 -1.70 7.38
CA PRO A 231 -3.07 -1.63 7.28
C PRO A 231 -2.47 -1.19 8.61
N THR A 232 -1.26 -1.70 8.88
CA THR A 232 -0.39 -1.08 9.87
C THR A 232 0.04 0.28 9.36
N ARG A 233 -0.06 1.30 10.21
CA ARG A 233 0.31 2.68 9.88
C ARG A 233 1.47 3.11 10.75
N THR A 234 2.54 3.57 10.13
CA THR A 234 3.72 4.07 10.85
C THR A 234 3.94 5.53 10.50
N LYS A 235 4.00 6.39 11.52
CA LYS A 235 4.24 7.82 11.33
C LYS A 235 5.69 8.07 10.91
N LEU A 236 5.85 8.86 9.86
CA LEU A 236 7.11 9.37 9.36
C LEU A 236 7.33 10.82 9.85
N LYS A 237 8.59 11.25 9.82
CA LYS A 237 9.01 12.62 10.13
C LYS A 237 8.86 13.48 8.88
N MET A 238 7.99 14.48 8.95
CA MET A 238 7.63 15.38 7.83
C MET A 238 8.85 16.06 7.17
N ASN A 239 9.90 16.34 7.93
CA ASN A 239 11.06 17.12 7.48
C ASN A 239 12.33 16.29 7.31
N LYS A 240 12.20 14.97 7.13
CA LYS A 240 13.32 14.05 6.94
C LYS A 240 13.08 13.18 5.73
N GLU A 241 14.13 12.91 4.98
CA GLU A 241 14.06 11.96 3.89
C GLU A 241 13.71 10.55 4.36
N VAL A 242 13.11 9.76 3.47
CA VAL A 242 12.91 8.32 3.67
C VAL A 242 13.65 7.57 2.57
N LYS A 243 14.39 6.54 2.96
CA LYS A 243 15.00 5.61 2.02
C LYS A 243 14.16 4.33 1.98
N ILE A 244 13.83 3.86 0.79
CA ILE A 244 13.01 2.66 0.58
C ILE A 244 13.88 1.63 -0.13
N THR A 245 13.92 0.41 0.39
CA THR A 245 14.79 -0.66 -0.12
C THR A 245 14.09 -2.02 -0.18
N SER A 246 14.56 -2.88 -1.07
CA SER A 246 14.27 -4.32 -1.13
C SER A 246 15.11 -5.17 -0.16
N SER A 247 15.75 -4.55 0.82
CA SER A 247 16.39 -5.24 1.94
C SER A 247 15.47 -5.28 3.16
N SER A 248 15.50 -6.38 3.91
CA SER A 248 14.81 -6.47 5.20
C SER A 248 15.56 -5.66 6.26
N CYS A 249 14.85 -5.21 7.29
CA CYS A 249 15.52 -4.73 8.49
C CYS A 249 16.35 -5.86 9.11
N ASP A 250 17.60 -5.59 9.44
CA ASP A 250 18.42 -6.53 10.19
C ASP A 250 17.72 -6.84 11.52
N SER A 251 17.57 -8.12 11.85
CA SER A 251 16.96 -8.58 13.11
C SER A 251 17.83 -8.29 14.36
N GLY A 252 18.71 -7.29 14.31
CA GLY A 252 19.82 -7.12 15.22
C GLY A 252 20.21 -5.67 15.47
N THR A 253 19.29 -4.86 16.00
CA THR A 253 19.67 -3.77 16.89
C THR A 253 18.57 -3.52 17.91
N THR A 254 18.30 -4.51 18.77
CA THR A 254 17.79 -4.16 20.10
C THR A 254 18.86 -3.35 20.79
N THR A 255 18.67 -2.03 20.87
CA THR A 255 19.39 -1.19 21.80
C THR A 255 19.20 -1.80 23.19
N GLU A 256 20.22 -2.50 23.67
CA GLU A 256 20.29 -2.92 25.06
C GLU A 256 20.14 -1.67 25.91
N THR A 257 18.96 -1.52 26.52
CA THR A 257 18.81 -0.56 27.62
C THR A 257 19.63 -1.13 28.75
N ALA A 258 20.77 -0.47 29.01
CA ALA A 258 21.69 -0.75 30.08
C ALA A 258 20.94 -1.14 31.36
N GLY A 259 21.18 -2.36 31.82
CA GLY A 259 20.67 -2.85 33.08
C GLY A 259 21.17 -1.97 34.21
N ASN A 260 20.23 -1.37 34.95
CA ASN A 260 20.55 -0.79 36.24
C ASN A 260 20.16 -1.78 37.34
N LYS A 261 21.19 -2.34 37.96
CA LYS A 261 21.08 -3.22 39.13
C LYS A 261 20.79 -2.39 40.38
N THR A 262 19.69 -2.76 41.03
CA THR A 262 19.47 -2.84 42.48
C THR A 262 19.36 -1.55 43.31
N ALA A 263 18.17 -1.31 43.85
CA ALA A 263 18.00 -0.88 45.24
C ALA A 263 16.81 -1.62 45.86
N ASN A 264 17.11 -2.37 46.92
CA ASN A 264 16.21 -3.16 47.73
C ASN A 264 15.54 -2.23 48.77
N GLY A 265 14.24 -2.37 48.99
CA GLY A 265 13.51 -1.57 50.00
C GLY A 265 12.04 -1.95 50.04
N GLY A 266 11.70 -2.85 50.98
CA GLY A 266 10.36 -3.40 51.15
C GLY A 266 9.34 -2.44 51.78
N GLY A 267 8.08 -2.83 51.67
CA GLY A 267 6.95 -2.20 52.35
C GLY A 267 5.62 -2.79 51.86
N GLU A 268 5.00 -3.61 52.71
CA GLU A 268 3.66 -4.19 52.56
C GLU A 268 2.57 -3.14 52.36
N GLY A 269 1.47 -3.53 51.69
CA GLY A 269 0.22 -2.77 51.78
C GLY A 269 -0.87 -3.12 50.77
N THR A 270 -1.65 -4.14 51.11
CA THR A 270 -3.12 -4.27 50.87
C THR A 270 -3.69 -4.11 49.46
N GLY A 271 -4.27 -5.21 48.97
CA GLY A 271 -4.98 -5.28 47.71
C GLY A 271 -6.36 -4.61 47.71
N THR A 272 -6.83 -4.34 46.51
CA THR A 272 -8.26 -4.35 46.18
C THR A 272 -8.39 -4.85 44.75
N LYS A 273 -9.11 -5.96 44.62
CA LYS A 273 -9.40 -6.67 43.38
C LYS A 273 -10.71 -6.11 42.85
N THR A 274 -10.68 -5.35 41.75
CA THR A 274 -11.89 -4.94 41.04
C THR A 274 -11.89 -5.58 39.67
N THR A 275 -12.64 -6.66 39.57
CA THR A 275 -13.08 -7.31 38.33
C THR A 275 -14.15 -6.46 37.66
N SER A 276 -13.93 -6.07 36.40
CA SER A 276 -14.99 -5.65 35.49
C SER A 276 -14.87 -6.45 34.19
N ASN A 277 -15.87 -7.29 33.98
CA ASN A 277 -16.12 -8.10 32.78
C ASN A 277 -16.54 -7.17 31.62
N PRO A 278 -16.08 -7.39 30.37
CA PRO A 278 -16.67 -6.73 29.21
C PRO A 278 -17.78 -7.61 28.62
N SER A 279 -18.99 -7.06 28.54
CA SER A 279 -20.09 -7.62 27.74
C SER A 279 -20.14 -6.91 26.39
N ASP A 280 -20.07 -7.68 25.32
CA ASP A 280 -20.72 -7.53 24.01
C ASP A 280 -20.92 -6.12 23.43
N VAL A 281 -20.16 -5.81 22.37
CA VAL A 281 -20.65 -4.97 21.26
C VAL A 281 -20.23 -5.59 19.93
N ASN A 282 -21.25 -5.77 19.07
CA ASN A 282 -21.25 -6.43 17.79
C ASN A 282 -20.23 -5.89 16.78
N SER A 283 -19.59 -6.85 16.10
CA SER A 283 -18.98 -6.70 14.79
C SER A 283 -20.06 -6.52 13.73
N ASP A 284 -20.14 -5.36 13.11
CA ASP A 284 -20.66 -5.27 11.75
C ASP A 284 -19.97 -4.11 11.01
N GLY A 285 -19.34 -4.41 9.87
CA GLY A 285 -18.53 -3.43 9.13
C GLY A 285 -17.72 -4.01 7.96
N GLY A 286 -17.55 -5.34 7.90
CA GLY A 286 -16.76 -5.99 6.85
C GLY A 286 -17.46 -6.19 5.49
N GLN A 287 -18.77 -5.95 5.37
CA GLN A 287 -19.53 -6.28 4.15
C GLN A 287 -19.86 -5.10 3.25
N SER A 288 -19.73 -3.85 3.73
CA SER A 288 -20.09 -2.67 2.94
C SER A 288 -19.08 -2.32 1.84
N PHE A 289 -17.85 -2.83 1.91
CA PHE A 289 -16.77 -2.50 0.98
C PHE A 289 -16.90 -3.26 -0.36
N PHE A 290 -17.18 -4.56 -0.31
CA PHE A 290 -17.32 -5.38 -1.52
C PHE A 290 -18.51 -4.97 -2.39
N ALA A 291 -19.59 -4.46 -1.80
CA ALA A 291 -20.75 -3.98 -2.56
C ALA A 291 -20.43 -2.71 -3.36
N LYS A 292 -19.74 -1.74 -2.75
CA LYS A 292 -19.34 -0.48 -3.42
C LYS A 292 -18.31 -0.71 -4.54
N LEU A 293 -17.38 -1.66 -4.34
CA LEU A 293 -16.40 -2.04 -5.37
C LEU A 293 -17.08 -2.71 -6.59
N TRP A 294 -18.10 -3.57 -6.36
CA TRP A 294 -18.82 -4.24 -7.44
C TRP A 294 -19.72 -3.31 -8.25
N ASP A 295 -20.37 -2.34 -7.60
CA ASP A 295 -21.21 -1.36 -8.30
C ASP A 295 -20.36 -0.52 -9.28
N GLY A 296 -19.13 -0.14 -8.90
CA GLY A 296 -18.18 0.56 -9.77
C GLY A 296 -17.64 -0.27 -10.94
N ILE A 297 -17.36 -1.57 -10.73
CA ILE A 297 -16.87 -2.46 -11.80
C ILE A 297 -17.97 -2.76 -12.84
N SER A 298 -19.24 -2.83 -12.41
CA SER A 298 -20.36 -3.12 -13.32
C SER A 298 -20.68 -1.99 -14.30
N SER A 299 -20.34 -0.74 -13.97
CA SER A 299 -20.51 0.40 -14.90
C SER A 299 -19.44 0.44 -15.99
N ILE A 300 -18.21 0.00 -15.69
CA ILE A 300 -17.08 -0.04 -16.64
C ILE A 300 -17.28 -1.15 -17.70
N LEU A 301 -17.90 -2.29 -17.34
CA LEU A 301 -18.17 -3.36 -18.31
C LEU A 301 -19.27 -3.00 -19.32
N ASN A 302 -20.14 -2.02 -19.02
CA ASN A 302 -21.16 -1.57 -19.97
C ASN A 302 -20.67 -0.52 -20.98
N SER A 303 -19.55 0.18 -20.73
CA SER A 303 -19.01 1.14 -21.71
C SER A 303 -18.11 0.47 -22.76
N VAL A 304 -17.48 -0.66 -22.43
CA VAL A 304 -16.64 -1.43 -23.38
C VAL A 304 -17.47 -2.24 -24.36
N VAL A 305 -18.68 -2.67 -24.00
CA VAL A 305 -19.56 -3.45 -24.89
C VAL A 305 -20.24 -2.57 -25.95
N SER A 306 -20.44 -1.27 -25.69
CA SER A 306 -20.99 -0.33 -26.67
C SER A 306 -20.01 0.12 -27.77
N PHE A 307 -18.71 -0.17 -27.65
CA PHE A 307 -17.73 0.13 -28.70
C PHE A 307 -17.63 -0.98 -29.76
N PHE A 308 -18.01 -2.22 -29.44
CA PHE A 308 -17.93 -3.36 -30.36
C PHE A 308 -19.24 -3.73 -31.07
N THR A 309 -20.36 -3.06 -30.77
CA THR A 309 -21.64 -3.29 -31.45
C THR A 309 -21.92 -2.35 -32.63
N ASN A 310 -21.01 -1.42 -32.94
CA ASN A 310 -21.11 -0.52 -34.10
C ASN A 310 -20.09 -0.82 -35.21
N LEU A 311 -19.50 -2.02 -35.20
CA LEU A 311 -18.56 -2.43 -36.24
C LEU A 311 -18.71 -3.91 -36.65
N PHE A 312 -19.94 -4.42 -36.76
CA PHE A 312 -20.35 -5.52 -37.65
C PHE A 312 -21.85 -5.44 -37.95
#